data_AF-A0A7M3SKZ6-F1
#
_entry.id   AF-A0A7M3SKZ6-F1
#
_cell.length_a   1.000
_cell.length_b   1.000
_cell.length_c   1.000
_cell.angle_alpha   90.00
_cell.angle_beta   90.00
_cell.angle_gamma   90.00
#
_symmetry.space_group_name_H-M   'P 1'
#
loop_
_entity.id
_entity.type
_entity.pdbx_description
1 polymer ?
#
loop_
_entity_poly.entity_id
_entity_poly.type
_entity_poly.pdbx_seq_one_letter_code
_entity_poly.pdbx_strand_id
1 'polypeptide(L)'
;MKRTAALLLIALLPLASAATSVHIEWDIGQPIDAERRYIEHFPSSTVTCPDCMATTDDDIVVQWWRYSDQTGSTWPDDDANLRAGNMGVELNESRSILNGNNSEQRQHLIDVEGTLSIRSDLEEQYYLFADLTVAPLVNLRNDVIMQFLFVDENSEDNHGRELSYLVRDL
;
A
#
# COMPACT_ATOMS: atom_id res chain seq x y z
N MET A 1 -39.99 -34.82 -35.70
CA MET A 1 -40.39 -34.29 -34.37
C MET A 1 -39.34 -34.50 -33.27
N LYS A 2 -38.56 -35.60 -33.24
CA LYS A 2 -37.54 -35.81 -32.18
C LYS A 2 -36.28 -34.93 -32.31
N ARG A 3 -35.85 -34.57 -33.53
CA ARG A 3 -34.64 -33.74 -33.77
C ARG A 3 -34.82 -32.25 -33.41
N THR A 4 -36.03 -31.71 -33.54
CA THR A 4 -36.35 -30.32 -33.19
C THR A 4 -36.44 -30.11 -31.67
N ALA A 5 -36.87 -31.13 -30.92
CA ALA A 5 -36.94 -31.08 -29.46
C ALA A 5 -35.54 -31.05 -28.81
N ALA A 6 -34.55 -31.71 -29.40
CA ALA A 6 -33.17 -31.71 -28.87
C ALA A 6 -32.46 -30.36 -29.04
N LEU A 7 -32.71 -29.65 -30.16
CA LEU A 7 -32.15 -28.32 -30.42
C LEU A 7 -32.73 -27.24 -29.49
N LEU A 8 -34.02 -27.33 -29.13
CA LEU A 8 -34.64 -26.43 -28.17
C LEU A 8 -34.09 -26.62 -26.74
N LEU A 9 -33.68 -27.84 -26.38
CA LEU A 9 -33.13 -28.14 -25.06
C LEU A 9 -31.72 -27.58 -24.86
N ILE A 10 -30.91 -27.50 -25.94
CA ILE A 10 -29.56 -26.94 -25.91
C ILE A 10 -29.61 -25.40 -25.83
N ALA A 11 -30.64 -24.77 -26.42
CA ALA A 11 -30.85 -23.32 -26.34
C ALA A 11 -31.35 -22.84 -24.96
N LEU A 12 -31.81 -23.76 -24.10
CA LEU A 12 -32.25 -23.49 -22.73
C LEU A 12 -31.17 -23.78 -21.68
N LEU A 13 -29.98 -24.20 -22.10
CA LEU A 13 -28.84 -24.29 -21.18
C LEU A 13 -28.46 -22.86 -20.79
N PRO A 14 -28.60 -22.48 -19.50
CA PRO A 14 -28.03 -21.23 -19.05
C PRO A 14 -26.53 -21.32 -19.33
N LEU A 15 -26.01 -20.39 -20.12
CA LEU A 15 -24.59 -20.07 -20.13
C LEU A 15 -24.31 -19.52 -18.73
N ALA A 16 -24.08 -20.42 -17.78
CA ALA A 16 -23.58 -20.04 -16.48
C ALA A 16 -22.20 -19.44 -16.75
N SER A 17 -22.11 -18.11 -16.74
CA SER A 17 -20.83 -17.45 -16.55
C SER A 17 -20.32 -17.98 -15.21
N ALA A 18 -19.25 -18.76 -15.25
CA ALA A 18 -18.55 -19.10 -14.03
C ALA A 18 -18.01 -17.77 -13.50
N ALA A 19 -18.64 -17.24 -12.45
CA ALA A 19 -18.10 -16.09 -11.74
C ALA A 19 -16.67 -16.49 -11.36
N THR A 20 -15.69 -15.87 -12.01
CA THR A 20 -14.28 -16.12 -11.73
C THR A 20 -13.98 -15.48 -10.39
N SER A 21 -14.00 -16.30 -9.34
CA SER A 21 -13.49 -15.88 -8.03
C SER A 21 -11.97 -15.83 -8.10
N VAL A 22 -11.42 -14.70 -7.66
CA VAL A 22 -9.99 -14.54 -7.44
C VAL A 22 -9.73 -14.83 -5.97
N HIS A 23 -8.76 -15.69 -5.68
CA HIS A 23 -8.23 -15.91 -4.33
C HIS A 23 -6.72 -16.00 -4.44
N ILE A 24 -6.04 -14.92 -4.12
CA ILE A 24 -4.58 -14.86 -4.02
C ILE A 24 -4.29 -14.69 -2.55
N GLU A 25 -3.52 -15.60 -1.96
CA GLU A 25 -3.22 -15.62 -0.54
C GLU A 25 -1.71 -15.71 -0.33
N TRP A 26 -1.24 -14.97 0.68
CA TRP A 26 0.14 -14.91 1.11
C TRP A 26 0.21 -15.23 2.60
N ASP A 27 1.08 -16.16 2.96
CA ASP A 27 1.43 -16.42 4.36
C ASP A 27 2.41 -15.36 4.87
N ILE A 28 2.07 -14.73 5.99
CA ILE A 28 2.97 -13.88 6.76
C ILE A 28 3.73 -14.80 7.73
N GLY A 29 4.70 -15.54 7.19
CA GLY A 29 5.35 -16.68 7.88
C GLY A 29 6.70 -16.38 8.55
N GLN A 30 7.20 -15.15 8.49
CA GLN A 30 8.41 -14.71 9.19
C GLN A 30 8.15 -13.30 9.74
N PRO A 31 8.62 -12.95 10.95
CA PRO A 31 8.48 -11.59 11.44
C PRO A 31 9.12 -10.62 10.42
N ILE A 32 8.27 -9.81 9.79
CA ILE A 32 8.67 -8.73 8.86
C ILE A 32 9.39 -7.61 9.61
N ASP A 33 9.42 -7.68 10.93
CA ASP A 33 10.16 -6.79 11.81
C ASP A 33 11.65 -7.20 11.86
N ALA A 34 12.31 -7.05 10.71
CA ALA A 34 13.76 -7.10 10.60
C ALA A 34 14.36 -5.74 11.05
N GLU A 35 15.64 -5.74 11.41
CA GLU A 35 16.43 -4.54 11.74
C GLU A 35 16.62 -3.61 10.52
N ARG A 36 15.52 -3.06 9.97
CA ARG A 36 15.51 -2.17 8.81
C ARG A 36 14.98 -0.81 9.20
N ARG A 37 15.59 0.25 8.66
CA ARG A 37 15.08 1.60 8.85
C ARG A 37 13.84 1.78 7.99
N TYR A 38 12.82 2.45 8.53
CA TYR A 38 11.67 2.89 7.76
C TYR A 38 11.73 4.38 7.57
N ILE A 39 11.87 4.78 6.32
CA ILE A 39 12.14 6.14 5.90
C ILE A 39 10.97 6.63 5.07
N GLU A 40 10.39 7.73 5.52
CA GLU A 40 9.31 8.41 4.80
C GLU A 40 9.91 9.66 4.13
N HIS A 41 9.85 9.70 2.80
CA HIS A 41 10.29 10.85 2.01
C HIS A 41 9.11 11.71 1.59
N PHE A 42 9.25 13.01 1.79
CA PHE A 42 8.35 14.05 1.33
C PHE A 42 9.10 14.87 0.28
N PRO A 43 9.13 14.46 -0.99
CA PRO A 43 9.79 15.22 -2.06
C PRO A 43 9.12 16.59 -2.24
N SER A 44 9.82 17.54 -2.86
CA SER A 44 9.21 18.79 -3.33
C SER A 44 8.48 18.60 -4.67
N SER A 45 7.88 19.68 -5.19
CA SER A 45 7.26 19.74 -6.51
C SER A 45 8.20 19.33 -7.67
N THR A 46 9.52 19.30 -7.47
CA THR A 46 10.49 18.85 -8.50
C THR A 46 10.88 17.39 -8.36
N VAL A 47 10.21 16.59 -7.51
CA VAL A 47 10.54 15.20 -7.11
C VAL A 47 11.93 14.99 -6.50
N THR A 48 12.81 15.97 -6.60
CA THR A 48 14.10 15.99 -5.95
C THR A 48 13.97 16.28 -4.47
N CYS A 49 14.77 15.60 -3.67
CA CYS A 49 14.95 15.93 -2.27
C CYS A 49 16.45 16.03 -1.93
N PRO A 50 17.07 17.19 -2.17
CA PRO A 50 18.51 17.37 -1.95
C PRO A 50 18.94 17.15 -0.50
N ASP A 51 18.08 17.51 0.44
CA ASP A 51 18.31 17.39 1.88
C ASP A 51 17.71 16.11 2.48
N CYS A 52 17.27 15.17 1.64
CA CYS A 52 16.80 13.88 2.12
C CYS A 52 17.95 13.01 2.65
N MET A 53 17.64 12.17 3.62
CA MET A 53 18.56 11.19 4.17
C MET A 53 19.03 10.23 3.08
N ALA A 54 20.30 9.86 3.14
CA ALA A 54 20.83 8.80 2.30
C ALA A 54 20.22 7.44 2.71
N THR A 55 19.79 6.68 1.71
CA THR A 55 19.18 5.37 1.86
C THR A 55 20.06 4.28 1.27
N THR A 56 19.83 3.05 1.71
CA THR A 56 20.49 1.82 1.23
C THR A 56 19.43 0.80 0.84
N ASP A 57 19.81 -0.26 0.13
CA ASP A 57 18.89 -1.32 -0.31
C ASP A 57 18.24 -2.10 0.86
N ASP A 58 18.80 -1.98 2.07
CA ASP A 58 18.27 -2.58 3.29
C ASP A 58 17.20 -1.71 3.97
N ASP A 59 17.03 -0.46 3.54
CA ASP A 59 16.01 0.45 4.07
C ASP A 59 14.64 0.19 3.43
N ILE A 60 13.59 0.31 4.23
CA ILE A 60 12.22 0.42 3.71
C ILE A 60 11.95 1.90 3.47
N VAL A 61 11.81 2.27 2.21
CA VAL A 61 11.63 3.66 1.79
C VAL A 61 10.28 3.82 1.10
N VAL A 62 9.50 4.82 1.53
CA VAL A 62 8.25 5.19 0.87
C VAL A 62 8.21 6.69 0.60
N GLN A 63 7.52 7.07 -0.47
CA GLN A 63 7.42 8.47 -0.90
C GLN A 63 5.98 8.99 -0.82
N TRP A 64 5.83 10.19 -0.27
CA TRP A 64 4.56 10.88 -0.05
C TRP A 64 4.48 12.13 -0.92
N TRP A 65 3.68 12.09 -1.98
CA TRP A 65 3.51 13.20 -2.92
C TRP A 65 2.49 14.23 -2.45
N ARG A 66 2.87 15.51 -2.38
CA ARG A 66 2.07 16.58 -1.72
C ARG A 66 1.61 17.73 -2.63
N TYR A 67 1.87 17.64 -3.93
CA TYR A 67 1.80 18.81 -4.82
C TYR A 67 0.83 18.61 -5.97
N SER A 68 -0.25 17.84 -5.81
CA SER A 68 -1.20 17.56 -6.90
C SER A 68 -1.72 18.88 -7.50
N ASP A 69 -2.23 19.77 -6.66
CA ASP A 69 -2.81 21.08 -7.03
C ASP A 69 -1.82 22.04 -7.69
N GLN A 70 -0.57 22.06 -7.21
CA GLN A 70 0.43 23.03 -7.70
C GLN A 70 1.06 22.62 -9.01
N THR A 71 1.05 21.32 -9.28
CA THR A 71 1.81 20.75 -10.37
C THR A 71 0.90 20.13 -11.42
N GLY A 72 -0.41 20.02 -11.17
CA GLY A 72 -1.34 19.33 -12.05
C GLY A 72 -1.19 17.81 -12.03
N SER A 73 -0.46 17.23 -11.07
CA SER A 73 -0.31 15.78 -10.93
C SER A 73 -1.66 15.12 -10.62
N THR A 74 -1.86 13.90 -11.12
CA THR A 74 -3.03 13.06 -10.83
C THR A 74 -2.81 12.14 -9.63
N TRP A 75 -1.65 12.20 -8.98
CA TRP A 75 -1.39 11.45 -7.77
C TRP A 75 -2.17 12.07 -6.60
N PRO A 76 -2.95 11.29 -5.83
CA PRO A 76 -3.59 11.77 -4.60
C PRO A 76 -2.56 12.36 -3.65
N ASP A 77 -2.93 13.42 -2.94
CA ASP A 77 -2.02 14.12 -2.04
C ASP A 77 -2.64 14.58 -0.72
N ASP A 78 -3.92 14.31 -0.48
CA ASP A 78 -4.60 14.60 0.78
C ASP A 78 -3.95 13.86 1.95
N ASP A 79 -3.74 12.56 1.81
CA ASP A 79 -3.06 11.74 2.81
C ASP A 79 -1.60 12.13 3.01
N ALA A 80 -0.89 12.43 1.93
CA ALA A 80 0.48 12.90 1.99
C ALA A 80 0.57 14.26 2.71
N ASN A 81 -0.40 15.15 2.48
CA ASN A 81 -0.50 16.44 3.15
C ASN A 81 -0.85 16.29 4.64
N LEU A 82 -1.78 15.40 4.99
CA LEU A 82 -2.10 15.06 6.37
C LEU A 82 -0.89 14.44 7.10
N ARG A 83 -0.21 13.50 6.46
CA ARG A 83 0.98 12.82 7.00
C ARG A 83 2.12 13.82 7.25
N ALA A 84 2.42 14.67 6.28
CA ALA A 84 3.42 15.73 6.43
C ALA A 84 3.05 16.73 7.53
N GLY A 85 1.78 17.15 7.60
CA GLY A 85 1.30 18.06 8.65
C GLY A 85 1.49 17.48 10.06
N ASN A 86 1.15 16.20 10.25
CA ASN A 86 1.37 15.48 11.51
C ASN A 86 2.85 15.36 11.89
N MET A 87 3.74 15.44 10.90
CA MET A 87 5.19 15.37 11.08
C MET A 87 5.87 16.74 11.12
N GLY A 88 5.11 17.83 10.95
CA GLY A 88 5.66 19.19 10.90
C GLY A 88 6.54 19.45 9.68
N VAL A 89 6.24 18.81 8.54
CA VAL A 89 6.91 19.09 7.25
C VAL A 89 6.09 20.12 6.49
N GLU A 90 6.69 21.28 6.22
CA GLU A 90 5.98 22.37 5.54
C GLU A 90 5.77 22.07 4.05
N LEU A 91 4.77 22.71 3.43
CA LEU A 91 4.43 22.52 2.01
C LEU A 91 5.55 22.92 1.05
N ASN A 92 6.52 23.73 1.44
CA ASN A 92 7.64 24.14 0.59
C ASN A 92 8.96 23.44 0.97
N GLU A 93 8.92 22.48 1.87
CA GLU A 93 10.07 21.76 2.38
C GLU A 93 10.15 20.37 1.75
N SER A 94 11.34 19.95 1.32
CA SER A 94 11.60 18.53 1.07
C SER A 94 12.29 17.92 2.26
N ARG A 95 11.81 16.76 2.74
CA ARG A 95 12.35 16.17 3.95
C ARG A 95 12.23 14.66 3.96
N SER A 96 13.20 14.00 4.58
CA SER A 96 13.06 12.61 5.04
C SER A 96 12.84 12.55 6.52
N ILE A 97 12.07 11.56 6.95
CA ILE A 97 11.85 11.27 8.35
C ILE A 97 12.14 9.80 8.59
N LEU A 98 13.03 9.55 9.56
CA LEU A 98 13.26 8.22 10.10
C LEU A 98 12.17 7.92 11.13
N ASN A 99 11.27 7.00 10.78
CA ASN A 99 10.19 6.60 11.66
C ASN A 99 10.75 5.73 12.82
N GLY A 100 10.16 5.87 14.01
CA GLY A 100 10.72 5.31 15.25
C GLY A 100 11.52 6.34 16.07
N ASN A 101 11.07 7.60 16.09
CA ASN A 101 11.66 8.69 16.88
C ASN A 101 13.13 8.99 16.51
N ASN A 102 13.46 8.94 15.21
CA ASN A 102 14.82 9.13 14.69
C ASN A 102 15.86 8.14 15.24
N SER A 103 15.42 6.99 15.75
CA SER A 103 16.31 5.90 16.14
C SER A 103 16.72 5.11 14.89
N GLU A 104 18.01 5.04 14.61
CA GLU A 104 18.61 4.12 13.63
C GLU A 104 18.32 2.65 14.01
N GLN A 105 18.11 2.38 15.29
CA GLN A 105 17.80 1.05 15.79
C GLN A 105 16.29 0.89 15.92
N ARG A 106 15.69 0.10 15.03
CA ARG A 106 14.34 -0.42 15.23
C ARG A 106 14.35 -1.50 16.30
N GLN A 107 13.33 -1.47 17.15
CA GLN A 107 13.07 -2.52 18.12
C GLN A 107 12.06 -3.47 17.51
N HIS A 108 12.28 -4.76 17.74
CA HIS A 108 11.28 -5.75 17.39
C HIS A 108 10.12 -5.68 18.41
N LEU A 109 9.00 -5.06 18.05
CA LEU A 109 7.94 -4.69 19.00
C LEU A 109 6.74 -5.63 18.97
N ILE A 110 6.46 -6.21 17.80
CA ILE A 110 5.31 -7.08 17.58
C ILE A 110 5.70 -8.24 16.66
N ASP A 111 5.14 -9.41 16.93
CA ASP A 111 5.05 -10.48 15.96
C ASP A 111 3.69 -10.40 15.26
N VAL A 112 3.72 -10.52 13.93
CA VAL A 112 2.50 -10.61 13.11
C VAL A 112 2.60 -11.89 12.30
N GLU A 113 1.64 -12.79 12.50
CA GLU A 113 1.52 -14.05 11.78
C GLU A 113 0.11 -14.20 11.24
N GLY A 114 -0.04 -14.95 10.15
CA GLY A 114 -1.35 -15.24 9.56
C GLY A 114 -1.34 -15.10 8.04
N THR A 115 -2.48 -14.73 7.47
CA THR A 115 -2.63 -14.63 6.01
C THR A 115 -3.16 -13.27 5.57
N LEU A 116 -2.61 -12.80 4.45
CA LEU A 116 -3.19 -11.72 3.67
C LEU A 116 -3.73 -12.32 2.37
N SER A 117 -4.90 -11.88 1.92
CA SER A 117 -5.44 -12.34 0.64
C SER A 117 -6.19 -11.24 -0.10
N ILE A 118 -6.12 -11.28 -1.43
CA ILE A 118 -7.03 -10.54 -2.31
C ILE A 118 -8.08 -11.53 -2.80
N ARG A 119 -9.33 -11.18 -2.55
CA ARG A 119 -10.49 -12.03 -2.85
C ARG A 119 -11.49 -11.32 -3.74
N SER A 120 -12.27 -12.10 -4.48
CA SER A 120 -13.39 -11.62 -5.28
C SER A 120 -14.53 -12.63 -5.24
N ASP A 121 -15.68 -12.21 -4.72
CA ASP A 121 -16.90 -13.04 -4.64
C ASP A 121 -17.86 -12.80 -5.81
N LEU A 122 -17.70 -11.68 -6.50
CA LEU A 122 -18.49 -11.23 -7.66
C LEU A 122 -17.54 -10.60 -8.68
N GLU A 123 -17.89 -10.69 -9.97
CA GLU A 123 -17.15 -10.00 -11.04
C GLU A 123 -16.92 -8.52 -10.68
N GLU A 124 -15.69 -8.05 -10.87
CA GLU A 124 -15.24 -6.66 -10.65
C GLU A 124 -15.24 -6.16 -9.19
N GLN A 125 -15.48 -7.02 -8.21
CA GLN A 125 -15.36 -6.67 -6.79
C GLN A 125 -14.16 -7.39 -6.16
N TYR A 126 -13.16 -6.61 -5.75
CA TYR A 126 -11.97 -7.11 -5.07
C TYR A 126 -11.90 -6.54 -3.67
N TYR A 127 -11.56 -7.37 -2.70
CA TYR A 127 -11.34 -6.93 -1.33
C TYR A 127 -10.09 -7.59 -0.75
N LEU A 128 -9.46 -6.87 0.18
CA LEU A 128 -8.32 -7.35 0.92
C LEU A 128 -8.83 -8.00 2.21
N PHE A 129 -8.44 -9.25 2.46
CA PHE A 129 -8.82 -10.00 3.64
C PHE A 129 -7.56 -10.38 4.40
N ALA A 130 -7.48 -9.96 5.67
CA ALA A 130 -6.35 -10.18 6.54
C ALA A 130 -6.82 -10.99 7.76
N ASP A 131 -6.34 -12.23 7.88
CA ASP A 131 -6.50 -13.07 9.07
C ASP A 131 -5.18 -13.07 9.84
N LEU A 132 -5.01 -12.06 10.69
CA LEU A 132 -3.74 -11.76 11.34
C LEU A 132 -3.84 -11.92 12.85
N THR A 133 -2.83 -12.56 13.42
CA THR A 133 -2.57 -12.57 14.86
C THR A 133 -1.42 -11.62 15.16
N VAL A 134 -1.68 -10.62 16.00
CA VAL A 134 -0.69 -9.64 16.45
C VAL A 134 -0.31 -9.96 17.90
N ALA A 135 0.94 -10.35 18.11
CA ALA A 135 1.48 -10.67 19.43
C ALA A 135 2.49 -9.58 19.86
N PRO A 136 2.13 -8.71 20.82
CA PRO A 136 3.05 -7.69 21.30
C PRO A 136 4.18 -8.29 22.16
N LEU A 137 5.43 -7.89 21.87
CA LEU A 137 6.63 -8.30 22.62
C LEU A 137 6.99 -7.31 23.74
N VAL A 138 6.38 -6.13 23.70
CA VAL A 138 6.49 -5.08 24.71
C VAL A 138 5.11 -4.66 25.18
N ASN A 139 5.04 -3.91 26.28
CA ASN A 139 3.78 -3.28 26.70
C ASN A 139 3.44 -2.12 25.75
N LEU A 140 2.62 -2.42 24.75
CA LEU A 140 1.96 -1.40 23.95
C LEU A 140 0.83 -0.81 24.80
N ARG A 141 0.94 0.47 25.17
CA ARG A 141 -0.17 1.20 25.80
C ARG A 141 -1.41 1.17 24.89
N ASN A 142 -2.56 1.57 25.43
CA ASN A 142 -3.90 1.38 24.84
C ASN A 142 -4.15 1.98 23.43
N ASP A 143 -3.19 2.69 22.83
CA ASP A 143 -3.36 3.42 21.57
C ASP A 143 -2.40 2.89 20.50
N VAL A 144 -2.67 1.68 20.00
CA VAL A 144 -1.93 1.09 18.87
C VAL A 144 -2.74 1.27 17.60
N ILE A 145 -2.10 1.80 16.55
CA ILE A 145 -2.67 1.92 15.21
C ILE A 145 -1.85 1.04 14.28
N MET A 146 -2.53 0.14 13.57
CA MET A 146 -1.96 -0.60 12.45
C MET A 146 -2.34 0.10 11.14
N GLN A 147 -1.37 0.24 10.24
CA GLN A 147 -1.56 0.88 8.94
C GLN A 147 -1.05 -0.08 7.84
N PHE A 148 -1.83 -0.20 6.77
CA PHE A 148 -1.43 -0.87 5.54
C PHE A 148 -1.17 0.19 4.48
N LEU A 149 0.01 0.20 3.86
CA LEU A 149 0.34 1.16 2.82
C LEU A 149 0.35 0.44 1.48
N PHE A 150 -0.43 0.95 0.52
CA PHE A 150 -0.31 0.56 -0.86
C PHE A 150 0.76 1.43 -1.50
N VAL A 151 1.79 0.79 -2.04
CA VAL A 151 2.90 1.48 -2.70
C VAL A 151 2.98 1.06 -4.14
N ASP A 152 3.18 2.04 -5.01
CA ASP A 152 3.44 1.83 -6.42
C ASP A 152 4.95 1.94 -6.65
N GLU A 153 5.55 0.85 -7.12
CA GLU A 153 7.00 0.74 -7.30
C GLU A 153 7.51 1.69 -8.37
N ASN A 154 6.71 1.97 -9.41
CA ASN A 154 7.09 2.81 -10.54
C ASN A 154 5.92 3.72 -10.91
N SER A 155 5.83 4.88 -10.24
CA SER A 155 4.80 5.87 -10.52
C SER A 155 5.31 6.95 -11.45
N GLU A 156 4.54 7.25 -12.49
CA GLU A 156 4.70 8.41 -13.36
C GLU A 156 3.46 9.31 -13.24
N ASP A 157 3.64 10.63 -13.23
CA ASP A 157 2.54 11.59 -13.31
C ASP A 157 2.34 12.09 -14.75
N ASN A 158 1.35 12.95 -14.96
CA ASN A 158 1.07 13.52 -16.28
C ASN A 158 2.12 14.54 -16.78
N HIS A 159 3.15 14.86 -15.99
CA HIS A 159 4.29 15.68 -16.38
C HIS A 159 5.54 14.85 -16.67
N GLY A 160 5.44 13.52 -16.63
CA GLY A 160 6.55 12.60 -16.84
C GLY A 160 7.54 12.56 -15.66
N ARG A 161 7.10 12.97 -14.47
CA ARG A 161 7.91 12.87 -13.25
C ARG A 161 7.72 11.49 -12.66
N GLU A 162 8.83 10.89 -12.26
CA GLU A 162 8.85 9.54 -11.73
C GLU A 162 9.15 9.54 -10.23
N LEU A 163 8.44 8.69 -9.49
CA LEU A 163 8.72 8.37 -8.09
C LEU A 163 8.62 6.86 -7.89
N SER A 164 9.62 6.28 -7.25
CA SER A 164 9.57 4.89 -6.81
C SER A 164 8.95 4.77 -5.41
N TYR A 165 8.21 3.70 -5.18
CA TYR A 165 7.53 3.41 -3.90
C TYR A 165 6.62 4.57 -3.44
N LEU A 166 5.87 5.16 -4.38
CA LEU A 166 4.89 6.18 -4.09
C LEU A 166 3.72 5.58 -3.32
N VAL A 167 3.36 6.14 -2.17
CA VAL A 167 2.17 5.75 -1.44
C VAL A 167 0.92 6.18 -2.22
N ARG A 168 0.03 5.22 -2.48
CA ARG A 168 -1.23 5.38 -3.22
C ARG A 168 -2.41 5.30 -2.25
N ASP A 169 -2.62 6.37 -1.50
CA ASP A 169 -3.80 6.62 -0.65
C ASP A 169 -4.10 5.52 0.43
N LEU A 170 -4.96 5.82 1.41
CA LEU A 170 -5.38 4.92 2.49
C LEU A 170 -6.90 4.77 2.62
#